data_AF-A0A8H2XI03-F1
#
_entry.id   AF-A0A8H2XI03-F1
#
_cell.length_a   1.000
_cell.length_b   1.000
_cell.length_c   1.000
_cell.angle_alpha   90.00
_cell.angle_beta   90.00
_cell.angle_gamma   90.00
#
_symmetry.space_group_name_H-M   'P 1'
#
loop_
_entity.id
_entity.type
_entity.pdbx_description
1 polymer ?
#
loop_
_entity_poly.entity_id
_entity_poly.type
_entity_poly.pdbx_seq_one_letter_code
_entity_poly.pdbx_strand_id
1 'polypeptide(L)'
;MSTTPRSTRRPRASFPYSGSDPTTPLAKYSERRPDLYSLSATHAFDWEAARGNRPPPYTSALGNGSDSLRKKLARAAVDDGADGNPVSPTKTARKRVVRKKPWRQRIVELPSAVYEWLWDVITFSNVPLPPPEISGRVLGGGLHLIHFITRYSILRSQKTEEGDWQDMHREIHIVAGFEQEEPEPWFSWTTPVTILLLLGTLLHTLYLFTTVRTYHLHLRDNMVDSPRAKMVRMDMTSAARDMDTQPASSLVWRVVRGLGTHMTSAWRLILGSKARTSKNAANNVQQLDMWNPGELELALFTIYSPAHALLWMIFSSHTWFVALILMVVISGQIFALTRSYEGLIKDRRIVQGEVMHEYNEKFVYPRVMPVRKDACVMTHEAEMVSWRDQ
;
A
#
# COMPACT_ATOMS: atom_id res chain seq x y z
N MET A 1 -40.69 17.62 37.80
CA MET A 1 -40.08 17.44 39.13
C MET A 1 -40.16 15.97 39.49
N SER A 2 -39.04 15.26 39.43
CA SER A 2 -38.92 13.85 39.83
C SER A 2 -37.52 13.68 40.42
N THR A 3 -37.46 13.66 41.74
CA THR A 3 -36.24 13.52 42.55
C THR A 3 -35.97 12.05 42.79
N THR A 4 -34.90 11.53 42.20
CA THR A 4 -34.37 10.19 42.52
C THR A 4 -33.51 10.24 43.79
N PRO A 5 -33.61 9.25 44.70
CA PRO A 5 -32.83 9.26 45.94
C PRO A 5 -31.39 8.80 45.70
N ARG A 6 -30.46 9.54 46.31
CA ARG A 6 -29.02 9.34 46.27
C ARG A 6 -28.63 8.14 47.16
N SER A 7 -28.17 7.05 46.54
CA SER A 7 -27.63 5.87 47.22
C SER A 7 -26.33 6.21 47.97
N THR A 8 -26.33 6.03 49.29
CA THR A 8 -25.14 6.15 50.15
C THR A 8 -24.31 4.88 50.07
N ARG A 9 -23.14 4.96 49.43
CA ARG A 9 -22.17 3.86 49.33
C ARG A 9 -21.50 3.64 50.70
N ARG A 10 -21.80 2.54 51.39
CA ARG A 10 -21.04 2.07 52.56
C ARG A 10 -19.60 1.74 52.13
N PRO A 11 -18.57 2.08 52.92
CA PRO A 11 -17.21 1.61 52.68
C PRO A 11 -17.14 0.10 52.93
N ARG A 12 -16.58 -0.63 51.96
CA ARG A 12 -16.33 -2.07 52.02
C ARG A 12 -15.14 -2.31 52.94
N ALA A 13 -15.27 -3.22 53.90
CA ALA A 13 -14.15 -3.66 54.73
C ALA A 13 -13.05 -4.25 53.85
N SER A 14 -11.83 -3.73 53.97
CA SER A 14 -10.63 -4.26 53.34
C SER A 14 -10.20 -5.52 54.09
N PHE A 15 -10.34 -6.69 53.47
CA PHE A 15 -9.67 -7.90 53.93
C PHE A 15 -8.17 -7.78 53.63
N PRO A 16 -7.26 -8.11 54.57
CA PRO A 16 -5.84 -8.17 54.29
C PRO A 16 -5.56 -9.37 53.35
N TYR A 17 -5.29 -9.08 52.09
CA TYR A 17 -4.84 -10.07 51.12
C TYR A 17 -3.35 -10.35 51.34
N SER A 18 -3.07 -11.39 52.12
CA SER A 18 -1.75 -12.04 52.19
C SER A 18 -1.72 -13.14 51.13
N GLY A 19 -1.60 -12.75 49.86
CA GLY A 19 -1.48 -13.69 48.74
C GLY A 19 -0.45 -13.17 47.75
N SER A 20 0.45 -14.04 47.30
CA SER A 20 1.42 -13.76 46.25
C SER A 20 0.73 -13.19 45.00
N ASP A 21 1.39 -12.24 44.35
CA ASP A 21 0.90 -11.61 43.11
C ASP A 21 0.49 -12.68 42.07
N PRO A 22 -0.62 -12.49 41.34
CA PRO A 22 -1.06 -13.45 40.33
C PRO A 22 0.00 -13.58 39.24
N THR A 23 0.64 -14.74 39.17
CA THR A 23 1.61 -15.08 38.12
C THR A 23 0.87 -15.68 36.93
N THR A 24 1.13 -15.15 35.73
CA THR A 24 0.68 -15.77 34.48
C THR A 24 1.33 -17.15 34.36
N PRO A 25 0.57 -18.22 34.09
CA PRO A 25 1.15 -19.55 33.93
C PRO A 25 2.11 -19.57 32.74
N LEU A 26 3.38 -19.90 33.01
CA LEU A 26 4.39 -20.11 31.98
C LEU A 26 3.94 -21.32 31.14
N ALA A 27 3.55 -21.08 29.89
CA ALA A 27 3.26 -22.15 28.96
C ALA A 27 4.58 -22.90 28.66
N LYS A 28 4.80 -24.02 29.34
CA LYS A 28 5.88 -24.97 29.03
C LYS A 28 5.55 -25.76 27.76
N TYR A 29 5.40 -25.11 26.61
CA TYR A 29 5.29 -25.82 25.33
C TYR A 29 5.92 -25.06 24.15
N SER A 30 6.81 -25.80 23.47
CA SER A 30 7.34 -25.62 22.11
C SER A 30 8.53 -24.67 21.89
N GLU A 31 9.69 -25.30 21.76
CA GLU A 31 11.03 -24.77 21.50
C GLU A 31 11.27 -24.38 20.03
N ARG A 32 10.21 -24.09 19.26
CA ARG A 32 10.32 -23.76 17.83
C ARG A 32 9.80 -22.35 17.56
N ARG A 33 10.75 -21.41 17.42
CA ARG A 33 10.60 -20.02 16.89
C ARG A 33 10.28 -18.93 17.93
N PRO A 34 11.30 -18.26 18.51
CA PRO A 34 11.14 -17.18 19.48
C PRO A 34 10.64 -15.83 18.91
N ASP A 35 10.48 -15.73 17.60
CA ASP A 35 10.28 -14.49 16.83
C ASP A 35 8.81 -14.10 16.58
N LEU A 36 7.83 -14.93 16.97
CA LEU A 36 6.39 -14.68 16.73
C LEU A 36 5.57 -14.44 18.00
N TYR A 37 6.20 -14.29 19.16
CA TYR A 37 5.50 -14.13 20.44
C TYR A 37 5.20 -12.66 20.76
N SER A 38 4.00 -12.41 21.29
CA SER A 38 3.73 -11.21 22.08
C SER A 38 4.79 -11.10 23.18
N LEU A 39 5.39 -9.91 23.35
CA LEU A 39 6.39 -9.65 24.41
C LEU A 39 5.87 -9.98 25.82
N SER A 40 4.55 -10.01 26.00
CA SER A 40 3.89 -10.41 27.25
C SER A 40 3.93 -11.93 27.53
N ALA A 41 4.32 -12.75 26.56
CA ALA A 41 4.38 -14.20 26.69
C ALA A 41 5.73 -14.70 27.25
N THR A 42 6.80 -13.93 27.05
CA THR A 42 8.17 -14.28 27.48
C THR A 42 8.55 -13.71 28.83
N HIS A 43 7.96 -12.59 29.25
CA HIS A 43 8.22 -11.95 30.53
C HIS A 43 6.93 -11.67 31.29
N ALA A 44 6.90 -12.01 32.58
CA ALA A 44 5.80 -11.69 33.46
C ALA A 44 5.59 -10.16 33.55
N PHE A 45 4.33 -9.75 33.69
CA PHE A 45 3.96 -8.35 33.83
C PHE A 45 4.44 -7.80 35.19
N ASP A 46 5.22 -6.72 35.16
CA ASP A 46 5.79 -6.09 36.36
C ASP A 46 4.77 -5.16 37.03
N TRP A 47 4.08 -5.69 38.06
CA TRP A 47 3.10 -4.96 38.86
C TRP A 47 3.70 -3.85 39.72
N GLU A 48 4.99 -3.92 40.05
CA GLU A 48 5.66 -2.86 40.80
C GLU A 48 5.98 -1.66 39.92
N ALA A 49 6.40 -1.92 38.67
CA ALA A 49 6.60 -0.86 37.68
C ALA A 49 5.30 -0.09 37.39
N ALA A 50 4.17 -0.80 37.24
CA ALA A 50 2.86 -0.20 37.02
C ALA A 50 2.39 0.63 38.24
N ARG A 51 2.61 0.13 39.46
CA ARG A 51 2.29 0.88 40.70
C ARG A 51 3.17 2.11 40.89
N GLY A 52 4.42 2.05 40.42
CA GLY A 52 5.40 3.13 40.55
C GLY A 52 5.45 4.13 39.40
N ASN A 53 4.51 4.07 38.42
CA ASN A 53 4.57 4.85 37.17
C ASN A 53 5.96 4.79 36.49
N ARG A 54 6.69 3.68 36.66
CA ARG A 54 7.99 3.49 36.01
C ARG A 54 7.75 3.24 34.53
N PRO A 55 8.61 3.74 33.64
CA PRO A 55 8.48 3.44 32.21
C PRO A 55 8.54 1.92 32.01
N PRO A 56 7.75 1.38 31.06
CA PRO A 56 7.70 -0.06 30.83
C PRO A 56 9.11 -0.59 30.50
N PRO A 57 9.50 -1.77 31.02
CA PRO A 57 10.84 -2.30 30.86
C PRO A 57 11.16 -2.76 29.43
N TYR A 58 10.18 -2.78 28.52
CA TYR A 58 10.37 -3.22 27.14
C TYR A 58 10.85 -2.06 26.25
N THR A 59 12.02 -2.24 25.64
CA THR A 59 12.43 -1.46 24.47
C THR A 59 11.49 -1.80 23.31
N SER A 60 10.82 -0.82 22.71
CA SER A 60 10.27 -1.03 21.37
C SER A 60 11.43 -1.34 20.44
N ALA A 61 11.37 -2.44 19.68
CA ALA A 61 12.42 -2.81 18.71
C ALA A 61 12.65 -1.74 17.61
N LEU A 62 11.85 -0.67 17.60
CA LEU A 62 12.04 0.53 16.81
C LEU A 62 12.56 1.66 17.71
N GLY A 63 13.87 1.92 17.71
CA GLY A 63 14.44 2.94 18.59
C GLY A 63 15.93 3.24 18.37
N ASN A 64 16.29 3.74 17.19
CA ASN A 64 17.64 4.19 16.87
C ASN A 64 18.15 5.29 17.83
N GLY A 65 19.34 5.08 18.40
CA GLY A 65 20.33 6.12 18.74
C GLY A 65 20.06 7.08 19.91
N SER A 66 18.84 7.22 20.41
CA SER A 66 18.50 8.22 21.44
C SER A 66 18.56 7.71 22.89
N ASP A 67 18.62 6.39 23.09
CA ASP A 67 18.53 5.77 24.42
C ASP A 67 19.77 5.96 25.31
N SER A 68 20.94 6.21 24.72
CA SER A 68 22.15 6.53 25.51
C SER A 68 22.01 7.87 26.24
N LEU A 69 21.21 8.79 25.70
CA LEU A 69 21.03 10.15 26.21
C LEU A 69 19.98 10.18 27.32
N ARG A 70 18.90 9.39 27.18
CA ARG A 70 17.91 9.18 28.26
C ARG A 70 18.53 8.49 29.47
N LYS A 71 19.40 7.49 29.25
CA LYS A 71 20.14 6.80 30.32
C LYS A 71 21.14 7.72 31.03
N LYS A 72 21.76 8.67 30.31
CA LYS A 72 22.62 9.72 30.91
C LYS A 72 21.83 10.77 31.67
N LEU A 73 20.65 11.18 31.19
CA LEU A 73 19.80 12.16 31.87
C LEU A 73 19.21 11.58 33.17
N ALA A 74 18.82 10.30 33.14
CA ALA A 74 18.30 9.61 34.32
C ALA A 74 19.37 9.43 35.41
N ARG A 75 20.65 9.19 35.04
CA ARG A 75 21.75 9.19 36.02
C ARG A 75 22.03 10.59 36.59
N ALA A 76 22.00 11.62 35.76
CA ALA A 76 22.20 13.00 36.23
C ALA A 76 21.07 13.48 37.16
N ALA A 77 19.85 12.96 37.01
CA ALA A 77 18.74 13.27 37.90
C ALA A 77 18.77 12.50 39.24
N VAL A 78 19.54 11.42 39.35
CA VAL A 78 19.69 10.63 40.58
C VAL A 78 20.80 11.20 41.47
N ASP A 79 21.84 11.82 40.90
CA ASP A 79 22.92 12.46 41.68
C ASP A 79 22.48 13.78 42.34
N ASP A 80 21.44 14.45 41.85
CA ASP A 80 20.94 15.75 42.41
C ASP A 80 19.97 15.57 43.61
N GLY A 81 19.74 14.34 44.08
CA GLY A 81 18.79 14.03 45.16
C GLY A 81 19.36 14.00 46.58
N ALA A 82 20.65 14.27 46.78
CA ALA A 82 21.32 14.03 48.07
C ALA A 82 21.53 15.26 48.97
N ASP A 83 21.37 16.50 48.49
CA ASP A 83 21.62 17.69 49.32
C ASP A 83 20.40 18.62 49.36
N GLY A 84 19.72 18.62 50.51
CA GLY A 84 18.50 19.38 50.77
C GLY A 84 18.74 20.87 50.98
N ASN A 85 18.76 21.65 49.89
CA ASN A 85 18.60 23.11 49.97
C ASN A 85 17.75 23.65 48.80
N PRO A 86 16.79 24.57 49.04
CA PRO A 86 15.88 25.04 47.99
C PRO A 86 16.49 26.23 47.25
N VAL A 87 16.78 26.08 45.95
CA VAL A 87 17.21 27.21 45.09
C VAL A 87 16.38 27.28 43.81
N SER A 88 15.69 28.42 43.68
CA SER A 88 15.12 29.15 42.52
C SER A 88 15.15 28.51 41.10
N PRO A 89 14.06 28.61 40.32
CA PRO A 89 13.94 28.00 39.00
C PRO A 89 14.44 28.95 37.89
N THR A 90 15.75 29.14 37.78
CA THR A 90 16.35 29.78 36.60
C THR A 90 17.62 29.05 36.17
N LYS A 91 17.48 27.79 35.73
CA LYS A 91 18.53 27.13 34.94
C LYS A 91 18.09 27.11 33.48
N THR A 92 18.61 28.08 32.74
CA THR A 92 18.52 28.19 31.29
C THR A 92 18.87 26.86 30.64
N ALA A 93 17.95 26.34 29.82
CA ALA A 93 18.19 25.15 29.01
C ALA A 93 19.46 25.39 28.17
N ARG A 94 20.54 24.64 28.45
CA ARG A 94 21.80 24.74 27.71
C ARG A 94 21.50 24.57 26.22
N LYS A 95 21.68 25.63 25.45
CA LYS A 95 21.49 25.64 23.99
C LYS A 95 22.36 24.53 23.40
N ARG A 96 21.72 23.48 22.88
CA ARG A 96 22.39 22.33 22.26
C ARG A 96 23.30 22.84 21.14
N VAL A 97 24.62 22.80 21.35
CA VAL A 97 25.59 23.12 20.30
C VAL A 97 25.58 21.95 19.32
N VAL A 98 24.86 22.11 18.21
CA VAL A 98 24.87 21.17 17.10
C VAL A 98 26.22 21.32 16.40
N ARG A 99 27.12 20.34 16.60
CA ARG A 99 28.41 20.32 15.93
C ARG A 99 28.17 20.20 14.42
N LYS A 100 28.62 21.20 13.67
CA LYS A 100 28.54 21.19 12.20
C LYS A 100 29.34 20.00 11.67
N LYS A 101 28.74 19.20 10.78
CA LYS A 101 29.45 18.11 10.09
C LYS A 101 30.66 18.66 9.31
N PRO A 102 31.82 17.97 9.30
CA PRO A 102 32.99 18.36 8.51
C PRO A 102 32.69 18.39 7.01
N TRP A 103 33.39 19.26 6.27
CA TRP A 103 33.07 19.57 4.88
C TRP A 103 33.14 18.36 3.94
N ARG A 104 34.08 17.43 4.20
CA ARG A 104 34.20 16.16 3.46
C ARG A 104 32.94 15.30 3.55
N GLN A 105 32.32 15.22 4.74
CA GLN A 105 31.08 14.45 4.92
C GLN A 105 29.90 15.09 4.16
N ARG A 106 29.86 16.42 4.06
CA ARG A 106 28.81 17.14 3.32
C ARG A 106 28.86 16.88 1.81
N ILE A 107 30.07 16.74 1.25
CA ILE A 107 30.24 16.45 -0.18
C ILE A 107 29.83 15.00 -0.48
N VAL A 108 30.14 14.07 0.42
CA VAL A 108 29.74 12.66 0.27
C VAL A 108 28.22 12.47 0.43
N GLU A 109 27.57 13.25 1.28
CA GLU A 109 26.11 13.20 1.52
C GLU A 109 25.29 14.04 0.51
N LEU A 110 25.93 14.86 -0.33
CA LEU A 110 25.25 15.76 -1.27
C LEU A 110 24.39 15.00 -2.31
N PRO A 111 24.88 13.91 -2.94
CA PRO A 111 24.07 13.15 -3.89
C PRO A 111 22.83 12.52 -3.25
N SER A 112 22.95 11.99 -2.02
CA SER A 112 21.80 11.43 -1.30
C SER A 112 20.83 12.51 -0.86
N ALA A 113 21.32 13.68 -0.42
CA ALA A 113 20.46 14.81 -0.05
C ALA A 113 19.71 15.39 -1.26
N VAL A 114 20.35 15.45 -2.44
CA VAL A 114 19.68 15.85 -3.69
C VAL A 114 18.65 14.81 -4.12
N TYR A 115 18.97 13.51 -3.98
CA TYR A 115 18.02 12.44 -4.26
C TYR A 115 16.80 12.51 -3.33
N GLU A 116 17.01 12.66 -2.03
CA GLU A 116 15.93 12.81 -1.05
C GLU A 116 15.11 14.07 -1.30
N TRP A 117 15.76 15.21 -1.59
CA TRP A 117 15.06 16.45 -1.93
C TRP A 117 14.26 16.32 -3.22
N LEU A 118 14.84 15.74 -4.27
CA LEU A 118 14.16 15.51 -5.55
C LEU A 118 12.98 14.55 -5.36
N TRP A 119 13.17 13.50 -4.56
CA TRP A 119 12.11 12.56 -4.21
C TRP A 119 11.00 13.25 -3.42
N ASP A 120 11.34 14.06 -2.42
CA ASP A 120 10.35 14.82 -1.66
C ASP A 120 9.57 15.83 -2.53
N VAL A 121 10.23 16.45 -3.51
CA VAL A 121 9.59 17.36 -4.47
C VAL A 121 8.66 16.63 -5.43
N ILE A 122 9.09 15.49 -5.98
CA ILE A 122 8.28 14.73 -6.95
C ILE A 122 7.11 14.02 -6.28
N THR A 123 7.33 13.50 -5.07
CA THR A 123 6.34 12.67 -4.35
C THR A 123 5.48 13.48 -3.39
N PHE A 124 5.74 14.79 -3.26
CA PHE A 124 5.05 15.71 -2.34
C PHE A 124 4.89 15.13 -0.91
N SER A 125 5.89 14.38 -0.45
CA SER A 125 5.87 13.57 0.79
C SER A 125 5.57 14.39 2.04
N ASN A 126 5.97 15.67 2.04
CA ASN A 126 5.85 16.60 3.16
C ASN A 126 4.56 17.44 3.12
N VAL A 127 3.74 17.32 2.06
CA VAL A 127 2.47 18.05 1.94
C VAL A 127 1.33 17.10 2.30
N PRO A 128 0.38 17.49 3.16
CA PRO A 128 -0.83 16.71 3.36
C PRO A 128 -1.65 16.76 2.07
N LEU A 129 -1.40 15.79 1.18
CA LEU A 129 -2.15 15.64 -0.04
C LEU A 129 -3.63 15.41 0.31
N PRO A 130 -4.57 15.98 -0.47
CA PRO A 130 -5.97 15.68 -0.28
C PRO A 130 -6.21 14.17 -0.49
N PRO A 131 -7.33 13.63 0.04
CA PRO A 131 -7.73 12.26 -0.21
C PRO A 131 -7.58 11.87 -1.69
N PRO A 132 -7.12 10.65 -1.99
CA PRO A 132 -6.82 10.20 -3.36
C PRO A 132 -8.01 10.34 -4.30
N GLU A 133 -9.23 10.22 -3.78
CA GLU A 133 -10.45 10.50 -4.54
C GLU A 133 -10.52 11.95 -5.01
N ILE A 134 -10.33 12.91 -4.11
CA ILE A 134 -10.43 14.34 -4.43
C ILE A 134 -9.33 14.74 -5.40
N SER A 135 -8.10 14.27 -5.20
CA SER A 135 -7.00 14.54 -6.13
C SER A 135 -7.28 13.98 -7.52
N GLY A 136 -7.84 12.76 -7.62
CA GLY A 136 -8.27 12.19 -8.90
C GLY A 136 -9.35 13.03 -9.59
N ARG A 137 -10.30 13.60 -8.84
CA ARG A 137 -11.33 14.49 -9.39
C ARG A 137 -10.78 15.82 -9.88
N VAL A 138 -9.91 16.45 -9.10
CA VAL A 138 -9.26 17.71 -9.47
C VAL A 138 -8.38 17.51 -10.70
N LEU A 139 -7.62 16.41 -10.75
CA LEU A 139 -6.77 16.08 -11.88
C LEU A 139 -7.60 15.82 -13.15
N GLY A 140 -8.68 15.03 -13.05
CA GLY A 140 -9.58 14.76 -14.16
C GLY A 140 -10.26 16.04 -14.69
N GLY A 141 -10.73 16.91 -13.79
CA GLY A 141 -11.26 18.22 -14.14
C GLY A 141 -10.22 19.13 -14.81
N GLY A 142 -8.97 19.10 -14.32
CA GLY A 142 -7.84 19.78 -14.94
C GLY A 142 -7.55 19.28 -16.35
N LEU A 143 -7.58 17.96 -16.58
CA LEU A 143 -7.42 17.38 -17.92
C LEU A 143 -8.56 17.80 -18.87
N HIS A 144 -9.80 17.84 -18.39
CA HIS A 144 -10.92 18.40 -19.15
C HIS A 144 -10.69 19.87 -19.52
N LEU A 145 -10.21 20.68 -18.58
CA LEU A 145 -9.91 22.10 -18.83
C LEU A 145 -8.80 22.25 -19.87
N ILE A 146 -7.72 21.49 -19.76
CA ILE A 146 -6.63 21.50 -20.75
C ILE A 146 -7.17 21.11 -22.13
N HIS A 147 -7.94 20.01 -22.22
CA HIS A 147 -8.52 19.56 -23.48
C HIS A 147 -9.46 20.62 -24.08
N PHE A 148 -10.29 21.26 -23.24
CA PHE A 148 -11.15 22.36 -23.65
C PHE A 148 -10.35 23.54 -24.21
N ILE A 149 -9.29 23.98 -23.53
CA ILE A 149 -8.42 25.08 -24.00
C ILE A 149 -7.78 24.70 -25.35
N THR A 150 -7.30 23.47 -25.49
CA THR A 150 -6.73 22.97 -26.75
C THR A 150 -7.76 22.99 -27.88
N ARG A 151 -8.99 22.52 -27.64
CA ARG A 151 -10.06 22.53 -28.65
C ARG A 151 -10.54 23.93 -28.99
N TYR A 152 -10.69 24.79 -27.99
CA TYR A 152 -11.04 26.18 -28.18
C TYR A 152 -10.00 26.91 -29.02
N SER A 153 -8.71 26.63 -28.82
CA SER A 153 -7.63 27.19 -29.64
C SER A 153 -7.72 26.75 -31.10
N ILE A 154 -8.03 25.46 -31.37
CA ILE A 154 -8.21 24.94 -32.73
C ILE A 154 -9.45 25.57 -33.39
N LEU A 155 -10.56 25.63 -32.67
CA LEU A 155 -11.80 26.21 -33.21
C LEU A 155 -11.64 27.70 -33.53
N ARG A 156 -10.89 28.42 -32.70
CA ARG A 156 -10.57 29.83 -32.94
C ARG A 156 -9.71 30.02 -34.20
N SER A 157 -8.74 29.14 -34.46
CA SER A 157 -7.91 29.24 -35.66
C SER A 157 -8.67 28.87 -36.93
N GLN A 158 -9.64 27.94 -36.86
CA GLN A 158 -10.49 27.61 -38.02
C GLN A 158 -11.47 28.74 -38.37
N LYS A 159 -12.04 29.42 -37.37
CA LYS A 159 -12.98 30.53 -37.60
C LYS A 159 -12.34 31.72 -38.31
N THR A 160 -11.04 31.95 -38.13
CA THR A 160 -10.32 33.01 -38.86
C THR A 160 -10.17 32.70 -40.34
N GLU A 161 -10.19 31.42 -40.73
CA GLU A 161 -9.97 30.96 -42.10
C GLU A 161 -11.27 30.97 -42.94
N GLU A 162 -12.40 30.53 -42.37
CA GLU A 162 -13.66 30.40 -43.13
C GLU A 162 -14.43 31.74 -43.35
N GLY A 163 -14.00 32.84 -42.73
CA GLY A 163 -14.85 34.02 -42.53
C GLY A 163 -14.33 35.37 -43.02
N ASP A 164 -13.14 35.44 -43.63
CA ASP A 164 -12.52 36.74 -43.91
C ASP A 164 -12.46 37.06 -45.41
N TRP A 165 -13.26 38.03 -45.85
CA TRP A 165 -13.12 38.63 -47.19
C TRP A 165 -11.73 39.24 -47.39
N GLN A 166 -11.01 39.55 -46.30
CA GLN A 166 -9.61 39.98 -46.37
C GLN A 166 -8.66 38.84 -46.76
N ASP A 167 -9.00 37.58 -46.45
CA ASP A 167 -8.19 36.43 -46.83
C ASP A 167 -8.31 36.16 -48.33
N MET A 168 -9.52 36.26 -48.90
CA MET A 168 -9.70 36.22 -50.35
C MET A 168 -9.00 37.40 -51.06
N HIS A 169 -9.01 38.61 -50.46
CA HIS A 169 -8.22 39.73 -50.99
C HIS A 169 -6.72 39.49 -50.91
N ARG A 170 -6.22 38.88 -49.83
CA ARG A 170 -4.82 38.47 -49.69
C ARG A 170 -4.45 37.40 -50.70
N GLU A 171 -5.29 36.38 -50.87
CA GLU A 171 -5.10 35.33 -51.86
C GLU A 171 -5.06 35.93 -53.28
N ILE A 172 -5.93 36.89 -53.61
CA ILE A 172 -5.87 37.65 -54.87
C ILE A 172 -4.57 38.46 -54.98
N HIS A 173 -4.11 39.11 -53.91
CA HIS A 173 -2.84 39.86 -53.91
C HIS A 173 -1.61 38.93 -54.05
N ILE A 174 -1.66 37.73 -53.49
CA ILE A 174 -0.64 36.68 -53.62
C ILE A 174 -0.62 36.14 -55.05
N VAL A 175 -1.78 35.80 -55.61
CA VAL A 175 -1.92 35.33 -57.01
C VAL A 175 -1.50 36.41 -58.00
N ALA A 176 -1.78 37.69 -57.69
CA ALA A 176 -1.35 38.82 -58.49
C ALA A 176 0.13 39.21 -58.28
N GLY A 177 0.86 38.49 -57.41
CA GLY A 177 2.29 38.65 -57.20
C GLY A 177 2.71 39.87 -56.37
N PHE A 178 1.77 40.50 -55.65
CA PHE A 178 2.04 41.66 -54.80
C PHE A 178 2.47 41.30 -53.38
N GLU A 179 2.05 40.13 -52.87
CA GLU A 179 2.44 39.61 -51.55
C GLU A 179 2.92 38.16 -51.67
N GLN A 180 3.82 37.76 -50.77
CA GLN A 180 4.35 36.39 -50.70
C GLN A 180 3.59 35.63 -49.61
N GLU A 181 3.23 34.36 -49.88
CA GLU A 181 2.54 33.50 -48.90
C GLU A 181 3.26 33.54 -47.55
N GLU A 182 2.54 33.93 -46.49
CA GLU A 182 3.05 33.74 -45.14
C GLU A 182 3.12 32.23 -44.87
N PRO A 183 4.27 31.71 -44.43
CA PRO A 183 4.43 30.29 -44.21
C PRO A 183 3.49 29.86 -43.08
N GLU A 184 2.63 28.88 -43.37
CA GLU A 184 1.86 28.16 -42.37
C GLU A 184 2.76 27.81 -41.18
N PRO A 185 2.33 28.08 -39.93
CA PRO A 185 3.15 27.79 -38.77
C PRO A 185 3.52 26.31 -38.77
N TRP A 186 4.81 26.03 -38.97
CA TRP A 186 5.38 24.68 -39.06
C TRP A 186 5.10 23.81 -37.82
N PHE A 187 4.67 24.43 -36.71
CA PHE A 187 4.33 23.77 -35.47
C PHE A 187 3.06 24.34 -34.84
N SER A 188 2.03 23.49 -34.72
CA SER A 188 0.85 23.75 -33.90
C SER A 188 0.99 23.05 -32.55
N TRP A 189 1.02 23.79 -31.46
CA TRP A 189 1.16 23.22 -30.11
C TRP A 189 -0.05 22.35 -29.70
N THR A 190 -1.20 22.54 -30.36
CA THR A 190 -2.45 21.83 -30.06
C THR A 190 -2.39 20.36 -30.46
N THR A 191 -1.72 20.03 -31.58
CA THR A 191 -1.60 18.65 -32.06
C THR A 191 -0.82 17.73 -31.09
N PRO A 192 0.41 18.06 -30.61
CA PRO A 192 1.10 17.20 -29.65
C PRO A 192 0.37 17.13 -28.31
N VAL A 193 -0.30 18.21 -27.87
CA VAL A 193 -1.10 18.18 -26.63
C VAL A 193 -2.28 17.22 -26.76
N THR A 194 -3.00 17.22 -27.89
CA THR A 194 -4.09 16.24 -28.10
C THR A 194 -3.59 14.80 -28.14
N ILE A 195 -2.46 14.54 -28.81
CA ILE A 195 -1.83 13.22 -28.85
C ILE A 195 -1.41 12.78 -27.45
N LEU A 196 -0.80 13.69 -26.67
CA LEU A 196 -0.38 13.43 -25.29
C LEU A 196 -1.58 13.12 -24.38
N LEU A 197 -2.68 13.85 -24.52
CA LEU A 197 -3.91 13.61 -23.76
C LEU A 197 -4.53 12.25 -24.12
N LEU A 198 -4.61 11.91 -25.42
CA LEU A 198 -5.13 10.61 -25.86
C LEU A 198 -4.24 9.46 -25.36
N LEU A 199 -2.92 9.56 -25.59
CA LEU A 199 -1.96 8.56 -25.11
C LEU A 199 -1.97 8.46 -23.58
N GLY A 200 -2.08 9.59 -22.89
CA GLY A 200 -2.17 9.65 -21.42
C GLY A 200 -3.40 8.90 -20.90
N THR A 201 -4.59 9.12 -21.50
CA THR A 201 -5.79 8.36 -21.11
C THR A 201 -5.69 6.88 -21.42
N LEU A 202 -5.07 6.51 -22.54
CA LEU A 202 -4.84 5.12 -22.91
C LEU A 202 -3.92 4.44 -21.89
N LEU A 203 -2.77 5.05 -21.60
CA LEU A 203 -1.81 4.56 -20.61
C LEU A 203 -2.43 4.47 -19.22
N HIS A 204 -3.21 5.48 -18.81
CA HIS A 204 -3.94 5.45 -17.54
C HIS A 204 -4.93 4.29 -17.47
N THR A 205 -5.67 4.05 -18.54
CA THR A 205 -6.64 2.94 -18.62
C THR A 205 -5.95 1.59 -18.59
N LEU A 206 -4.85 1.44 -19.35
CA LEU A 206 -4.00 0.24 -19.29
C LEU A 206 -3.42 0.05 -17.89
N TYR A 207 -3.06 1.13 -17.20
CA TYR A 207 -2.63 1.09 -15.81
C TYR A 207 -3.69 0.55 -14.89
N LEU A 208 -4.87 1.18 -14.88
CA LEU A 208 -6.01 0.76 -14.08
C LEU A 208 -6.36 -0.71 -14.26
N PHE A 209 -6.32 -1.26 -15.48
CA PHE A 209 -6.68 -2.66 -15.71
C PHE A 209 -5.56 -3.66 -15.44
N THR A 210 -4.31 -3.21 -15.33
CA THR A 210 -3.15 -4.09 -15.06
C THR A 210 -2.68 -4.05 -13.61
N THR A 211 -3.25 -3.16 -12.78
CA THR A 211 -3.04 -3.11 -11.33
C THR A 211 -3.72 -4.31 -10.63
N VAL A 212 -2.98 -5.41 -10.56
CA VAL A 212 -3.31 -6.58 -9.73
C VAL A 212 -2.42 -6.66 -8.48
N ARG A 213 -3.04 -7.06 -7.37
CA ARG A 213 -2.44 -7.42 -6.08
C ARG A 213 -2.41 -8.93 -5.93
N THR A 214 -1.26 -9.46 -5.52
CA THR A 214 -1.02 -10.89 -5.41
C THR A 214 -1.30 -11.36 -3.98
N TYR A 215 -2.11 -12.41 -3.83
CA TYR A 215 -2.38 -13.08 -2.56
C TYR A 215 -1.86 -14.51 -2.62
N HIS A 216 -1.26 -14.98 -1.55
CA HIS A 216 -0.81 -16.37 -1.42
C HIS A 216 -1.74 -17.10 -0.46
N LEU A 217 -2.20 -18.29 -0.87
CA LEU A 217 -3.08 -19.16 -0.10
C LEU A 217 -2.24 -20.36 0.35
N HIS A 218 -2.02 -20.50 1.65
CA HIS A 218 -1.00 -21.42 2.18
C HIS A 218 -1.57 -22.77 2.59
N LEU A 219 -2.84 -22.81 3.01
CA LEU A 219 -3.47 -24.04 3.54
C LEU A 219 -4.31 -24.79 2.52
N ARG A 220 -4.46 -24.25 1.30
CA ARG A 220 -5.37 -24.79 0.30
C ARG A 220 -4.67 -25.72 -0.68
N ASP A 221 -5.07 -26.98 -0.68
CA ASP A 221 -4.54 -27.99 -1.60
C ASP A 221 -5.24 -27.98 -2.98
N ASN A 222 -6.54 -27.69 -3.01
CA ASN A 222 -7.34 -27.67 -4.24
C ASN A 222 -7.26 -26.33 -4.97
N MET A 223 -7.15 -26.38 -6.30
CA MET A 223 -7.16 -25.17 -7.12
C MET A 223 -8.46 -24.37 -6.94
N VAL A 224 -8.28 -23.05 -6.88
CA VAL A 224 -9.37 -22.08 -6.71
C VAL A 224 -10.04 -21.91 -8.05
N ASP A 225 -11.37 -21.87 -8.03
CA ASP A 225 -12.21 -21.61 -9.19
C ASP A 225 -12.14 -20.13 -9.64
N SER A 226 -10.94 -19.60 -9.84
CA SER A 226 -10.72 -18.26 -10.41
C SER A 226 -9.74 -18.39 -11.58
N PRO A 227 -10.03 -17.78 -12.74
CA PRO A 227 -9.12 -17.78 -13.88
C PRO A 227 -7.79 -17.05 -13.58
N ARG A 228 -7.73 -16.29 -12.47
CA ARG A 228 -6.54 -15.57 -12.01
C ARG A 228 -5.72 -16.33 -10.96
N ALA A 229 -6.15 -17.55 -10.62
CA ALA A 229 -5.44 -18.42 -9.71
C ALA A 229 -4.38 -19.23 -10.47
N LYS A 230 -3.17 -19.32 -9.90
CA LYS A 230 -2.05 -20.10 -10.45
C LYS A 230 -1.28 -20.77 -9.33
N MET A 231 -0.76 -21.97 -9.58
CA MET A 231 0.14 -22.63 -8.64
C MET A 231 1.56 -22.09 -8.85
N VAL A 232 2.16 -21.55 -7.80
CA VAL A 232 3.52 -21.01 -7.86
C VAL A 232 4.39 -21.72 -6.84
N ARG A 233 5.58 -22.12 -7.29
CA ARG A 233 6.61 -22.66 -6.42
C ARG A 233 7.16 -21.53 -5.55
N MET A 234 6.87 -21.57 -4.26
CA MET A 234 7.37 -20.60 -3.30
C MET A 234 8.29 -21.31 -2.31
N ASP A 235 9.47 -20.76 -2.11
CA ASP A 235 10.35 -21.16 -1.01
C ASP A 235 9.83 -20.49 0.26
N MET A 236 9.48 -21.27 1.28
CA MET A 236 8.94 -20.72 2.53
C MET A 236 9.94 -19.80 3.24
N THR A 237 11.24 -19.94 2.95
CA THR A 237 12.28 -19.04 3.48
C THR A 237 12.29 -17.67 2.79
N SER A 238 11.87 -17.58 1.53
CA SER A 238 11.73 -16.32 0.80
C SER A 238 10.35 -15.68 1.00
N ALA A 239 9.31 -16.49 1.23
CA ALA A 239 7.95 -16.00 1.45
C ALA A 239 7.85 -15.00 2.61
N ALA A 240 8.57 -15.23 3.71
CA ALA A 240 8.62 -14.30 4.85
C ALA A 240 9.34 -12.98 4.52
N ARG A 241 10.30 -12.98 3.57
CA ARG A 241 10.96 -11.76 3.09
C ARG A 241 10.11 -11.01 2.07
N ASP A 242 9.42 -11.75 1.20
CA ASP A 242 8.61 -11.18 0.11
C ASP A 242 7.28 -10.58 0.58
N MET A 243 6.74 -11.00 1.74
CA MET A 243 5.48 -10.47 2.28
C MET A 243 5.54 -8.97 2.65
N ASP A 244 6.69 -8.47 3.09
CA ASP A 244 6.83 -7.08 3.54
C ASP A 244 7.34 -6.13 2.44
N THR A 245 7.86 -6.66 1.32
CA THR A 245 8.66 -5.87 0.37
C THR A 245 8.26 -5.97 -1.10
N GLN A 246 7.09 -6.52 -1.46
CA GLN A 246 6.64 -6.50 -2.87
C GLN A 246 5.80 -5.24 -3.16
N PRO A 247 6.39 -4.12 -3.63
CA PRO A 247 5.61 -3.09 -4.29
C PRO A 247 4.95 -3.74 -5.51
N ALA A 248 3.70 -3.34 -5.82
CA ALA A 248 3.03 -3.79 -7.02
C ALA A 248 3.98 -3.61 -8.22
N SER A 249 4.44 -4.72 -8.81
CA SER A 249 5.43 -4.67 -9.89
C SER A 249 4.95 -3.69 -10.97
N SER A 250 5.81 -2.72 -11.31
CA SER A 250 5.45 -1.61 -12.18
C SER A 250 4.90 -2.12 -13.51
N LEU A 251 3.92 -1.40 -14.06
CA LEU A 251 3.23 -1.72 -15.31
C LEU A 251 4.19 -2.08 -16.44
N VAL A 252 5.27 -1.31 -16.56
CA VAL A 252 6.34 -1.52 -17.54
C VAL A 252 6.98 -2.90 -17.37
N TRP A 253 7.30 -3.32 -16.15
CA TRP A 253 7.88 -4.63 -15.91
C TRP A 253 6.89 -5.76 -16.21
N ARG A 254 5.59 -5.60 -15.94
CA ARG A 254 4.60 -6.64 -16.28
C ARG A 254 4.49 -6.85 -17.79
N VAL A 255 4.40 -5.76 -18.55
CA VAL A 255 4.34 -5.78 -20.02
C VAL A 255 5.66 -6.27 -20.61
N VAL A 256 6.80 -5.75 -20.16
CA VAL A 256 8.15 -6.16 -20.61
C VAL A 256 8.41 -7.63 -20.28
N ARG A 257 7.97 -8.13 -19.12
CA ARG A 257 8.13 -9.54 -18.75
C ARG A 257 7.23 -10.43 -19.59
N GLY A 258 5.98 -10.03 -19.82
CA GLY A 258 5.08 -10.75 -20.73
C GLY A 258 5.69 -10.85 -22.12
N LEU A 259 6.00 -9.72 -22.74
CA LEU A 259 6.59 -9.67 -24.08
C LEU A 259 7.96 -10.37 -24.13
N GLY A 260 8.79 -10.19 -23.10
CA GLY A 260 10.09 -10.84 -22.95
C GLY A 260 9.97 -12.36 -22.77
N THR A 261 8.93 -12.87 -22.11
CA THR A 261 8.71 -14.33 -22.03
C THR A 261 8.32 -14.93 -23.38
N HIS A 262 7.52 -14.24 -24.18
CA HIS A 262 7.18 -14.66 -25.53
C HIS A 262 8.39 -14.54 -26.47
N MET A 263 9.14 -13.44 -26.40
CA MET A 263 10.36 -13.21 -27.16
C MET A 263 11.43 -14.25 -26.84
N THR A 264 11.69 -14.51 -25.55
CA THR A 264 12.66 -15.55 -25.14
C THR A 264 12.18 -16.94 -25.51
N SER A 265 10.88 -17.22 -25.48
CA SER A 265 10.34 -18.51 -25.94
C SER A 265 10.48 -18.69 -27.45
N ALA A 266 10.24 -17.64 -28.23
CA ALA A 266 10.53 -17.63 -29.67
C ALA A 266 12.04 -17.78 -29.95
N TRP A 267 12.89 -17.08 -29.19
CA TRP A 267 14.35 -17.18 -29.33
C TRP A 267 14.89 -18.56 -28.93
N ARG A 268 14.31 -19.19 -27.90
CA ARG A 268 14.64 -20.57 -27.49
C ARG A 268 14.17 -21.61 -28.50
N LEU A 269 13.03 -21.37 -29.17
CA LEU A 269 12.53 -22.20 -30.27
C LEU A 269 13.49 -22.15 -31.47
N ILE A 270 13.98 -20.95 -31.81
CA ILE A 270 14.95 -20.75 -32.90
C ILE A 270 16.31 -21.38 -32.57
N LEU A 271 16.77 -21.29 -31.31
CA LEU A 271 18.07 -21.83 -30.86
C LEU A 271 18.01 -23.30 -30.40
N GLY A 272 16.85 -23.97 -30.49
CA GLY A 272 16.68 -25.37 -30.10
C GLY A 272 16.98 -25.68 -28.62
N SER A 273 17.04 -24.65 -27.77
CA SER A 273 17.45 -24.82 -26.36
C SER A 273 16.29 -25.38 -25.52
N LYS A 274 16.52 -26.52 -24.85
CA LYS A 274 15.54 -27.11 -23.94
C LYS A 274 15.51 -26.33 -22.62
N ALA A 275 14.33 -25.97 -22.16
CA ALA A 275 14.17 -25.29 -20.88
C ALA A 275 14.67 -26.19 -19.73
N ARG A 276 15.61 -25.69 -18.92
CA ARG A 276 16.03 -26.37 -17.69
C ARG A 276 14.87 -26.37 -16.70
N THR A 277 14.24 -27.52 -16.51
CA THR A 277 13.33 -27.72 -15.38
C THR A 277 14.14 -27.77 -14.10
N SER A 278 14.09 -26.70 -13.31
CA SER A 278 14.67 -26.70 -11.96
C SER A 278 13.88 -27.67 -11.08
N LYS A 279 14.55 -28.74 -10.63
CA LYS A 279 14.05 -29.71 -9.64
C LYS A 279 14.49 -29.29 -8.25
N ASN A 280 13.97 -28.16 -7.76
CA ASN A 280 14.06 -27.86 -6.33
C ASN A 280 12.72 -28.20 -5.68
N ALA A 281 12.78 -28.84 -4.51
CA ALA A 281 11.65 -29.18 -3.66
C ALA A 281 11.07 -27.91 -3.01
N ALA A 282 10.48 -27.04 -3.83
CA ALA A 282 9.71 -25.90 -3.36
C ALA A 282 8.26 -26.34 -3.13
N ASN A 283 7.67 -25.90 -2.02
CA ASN A 283 6.27 -26.14 -1.75
C ASN A 283 5.43 -25.39 -2.80
N ASN A 284 4.49 -26.08 -3.43
CA ASN A 284 3.57 -25.45 -4.37
C ASN A 284 2.55 -24.67 -3.55
N VAL A 285 2.69 -23.34 -3.52
CA VAL A 285 1.74 -22.44 -2.86
C VAL A 285 0.86 -21.83 -3.94
N GLN A 286 -0.42 -21.72 -3.66
CA GLN A 286 -1.33 -21.13 -4.61
C GLN A 286 -1.24 -19.60 -4.56
N GLN A 287 -1.08 -18.97 -5.72
CA GLN A 287 -1.11 -17.52 -5.89
C GLN A 287 -2.41 -17.11 -6.59
N LEU A 288 -3.09 -16.10 -6.05
CA LEU A 288 -4.26 -15.46 -6.64
C LEU A 288 -3.93 -14.00 -6.96
N ASP A 289 -4.01 -13.65 -8.24
CA ASP A 289 -3.80 -12.26 -8.69
C ASP A 289 -5.15 -11.54 -8.74
N MET A 290 -5.45 -10.71 -7.73
CA MET A 290 -6.72 -9.99 -7.61
C MET A 290 -6.58 -8.56 -8.16
N TRP A 291 -7.54 -8.11 -8.96
CA TRP A 291 -7.59 -6.73 -9.43
C TRP A 291 -7.76 -5.76 -8.25
N ASN A 292 -6.88 -4.77 -8.09
CA ASN A 292 -6.90 -3.83 -6.98
C ASN A 292 -6.53 -2.43 -7.48
N PRO A 293 -7.48 -1.73 -8.13
CA PRO A 293 -7.23 -0.38 -8.62
C PRO A 293 -7.05 0.61 -7.46
N GLY A 294 -6.20 1.61 -7.64
CA GLY A 294 -6.08 2.72 -6.69
C GLY A 294 -7.34 3.60 -6.68
N GLU A 295 -7.69 4.17 -5.53
CA GLU A 295 -8.83 5.10 -5.40
C GLU A 295 -8.68 6.32 -6.32
N LEU A 296 -7.45 6.85 -6.42
CA LEU A 296 -7.11 7.96 -7.33
C LEU A 296 -7.32 7.55 -8.79
N GLU A 297 -6.82 6.39 -9.18
CA GLU A 297 -6.87 5.93 -10.57
C GLU A 297 -8.31 5.70 -11.03
N LEU A 298 -9.14 5.16 -10.14
CA LEU A 298 -10.54 4.92 -10.37
C LEU A 298 -11.30 6.25 -10.45
N ALA A 299 -11.07 7.18 -9.53
CA ALA A 299 -11.64 8.53 -9.59
C ALA A 299 -11.25 9.26 -10.88
N LEU A 300 -9.98 9.20 -11.27
CA LEU A 300 -9.48 9.81 -12.51
C LEU A 300 -10.14 9.19 -13.74
N PHE A 301 -10.25 7.84 -13.80
CA PHE A 301 -10.89 7.14 -14.90
C PHE A 301 -12.38 7.44 -15.01
N THR A 302 -13.08 7.64 -13.89
CA THR A 302 -14.51 8.00 -13.91
C THR A 302 -14.74 9.40 -14.49
N ILE A 303 -13.84 10.34 -14.25
CA ILE A 303 -14.00 11.72 -14.71
C ILE A 303 -13.40 11.91 -16.09
N TYR A 304 -12.21 11.38 -16.34
CA TYR A 304 -11.49 11.55 -17.59
C TYR A 304 -11.01 10.20 -18.12
N SER A 305 -11.90 9.55 -18.87
CA SER A 305 -11.63 8.28 -19.54
C SER A 305 -11.23 8.48 -21.02
N PRO A 306 -10.72 7.43 -21.72
CA PRO A 306 -10.46 7.50 -23.15
C PRO A 306 -11.68 7.91 -23.97
N ALA A 307 -12.88 7.50 -23.53
CA ALA A 307 -14.13 7.95 -24.13
C ALA A 307 -14.32 9.48 -24.02
N HIS A 308 -14.03 10.08 -22.86
CA HIS A 308 -14.11 11.53 -22.67
C HIS A 308 -13.10 12.27 -23.56
N ALA A 309 -11.90 11.73 -23.72
CA ALA A 309 -10.89 12.31 -24.62
C ALA A 309 -11.32 12.26 -26.10
N LEU A 310 -11.97 11.16 -26.53
CA LEU A 310 -12.55 11.06 -27.88
C LEU A 310 -13.80 11.91 -28.06
N LEU A 311 -14.61 12.10 -27.01
CA LEU A 311 -15.78 12.98 -27.04
C LEU A 311 -15.39 14.41 -27.40
N TRP A 312 -14.26 14.91 -26.88
CA TRP A 312 -13.72 16.22 -27.25
C TRP A 312 -13.33 16.37 -28.72
N MET A 313 -13.31 15.28 -29.48
CA MET A 313 -12.92 15.27 -30.89
C MET A 313 -14.12 15.32 -31.85
N ILE A 314 -15.35 15.32 -31.34
CA ILE A 314 -16.60 15.21 -32.14
C ILE A 314 -17.14 16.57 -32.63
N PHE A 315 -16.53 17.68 -32.24
CA PHE A 315 -17.06 19.03 -32.50
C PHE A 315 -17.06 19.50 -33.97
N SER A 316 -16.59 18.70 -34.93
CA SER A 316 -16.54 19.08 -36.35
C SER A 316 -17.35 18.11 -37.23
N SER A 317 -18.01 18.64 -38.26
CA SER A 317 -18.82 17.87 -39.22
C SER A 317 -18.05 16.73 -39.89
N HIS A 318 -16.73 16.87 -40.04
CA HIS A 318 -15.85 15.88 -40.66
C HIS A 318 -15.47 14.71 -39.73
N THR A 319 -15.92 14.70 -38.47
CA THR A 319 -15.48 13.74 -37.44
C THR A 319 -16.47 12.63 -37.13
N TRP A 320 -17.43 12.36 -38.03
CA TRP A 320 -18.45 11.32 -37.84
C TRP A 320 -17.87 9.93 -37.54
N PHE A 321 -16.71 9.59 -38.11
CA PHE A 321 -16.04 8.31 -37.84
C PHE A 321 -15.52 8.21 -36.39
N VAL A 322 -15.15 9.34 -35.77
CA VAL A 322 -14.76 9.39 -34.35
C VAL A 322 -15.95 9.06 -33.45
N ALA A 323 -17.16 9.46 -33.84
CA ALA A 323 -18.37 9.11 -33.11
C ALA A 323 -18.63 7.58 -33.12
N LEU A 324 -18.37 6.89 -34.25
CA LEU A 324 -18.44 5.42 -34.29
C LEU A 324 -17.40 4.76 -33.38
N ILE A 325 -16.16 5.25 -33.41
CA ILE A 325 -15.09 4.77 -32.51
C ILE A 325 -15.51 5.01 -31.05
N LEU A 326 -16.05 6.19 -30.72
CA LEU A 326 -16.52 6.52 -29.39
C LEU A 326 -17.57 5.53 -28.90
N MET A 327 -18.54 5.15 -29.73
CA MET A 327 -19.58 4.17 -29.35
C MET A 327 -18.98 2.81 -28.99
N VAL A 328 -18.00 2.34 -29.77
CA VAL A 328 -17.26 1.10 -29.48
C VAL A 328 -16.46 1.24 -28.19
N VAL A 329 -15.77 2.37 -28.00
CA VAL A 329 -14.93 2.63 -26.83
C VAL A 329 -15.77 2.71 -25.55
N ILE A 330 -16.90 3.43 -25.55
CA ILE A 330 -17.80 3.50 -24.40
C ILE A 330 -18.33 2.11 -24.05
N SER A 331 -18.82 1.36 -25.04
CA SER A 331 -19.35 0.01 -24.84
C SER A 331 -18.27 -0.93 -24.28
N GLY A 332 -17.08 -0.90 -24.86
CA GLY A 332 -15.92 -1.68 -24.40
C GLY A 332 -15.47 -1.28 -22.99
N GLN A 333 -15.46 0.03 -22.68
CA GLN A 333 -15.07 0.56 -21.37
C GLN A 333 -16.01 0.07 -20.27
N ILE A 334 -17.32 0.13 -20.49
CA ILE A 334 -18.33 -0.33 -19.52
C ILE A 334 -18.26 -1.86 -19.37
N PHE A 335 -18.12 -2.59 -20.47
CA PHE A 335 -18.01 -4.05 -20.44
C PHE A 335 -16.77 -4.51 -19.66
N ALA A 336 -15.61 -3.91 -19.94
CA ALA A 336 -14.37 -4.23 -19.24
C ALA A 336 -14.46 -3.94 -17.74
N LEU A 337 -15.03 -2.79 -17.36
CA LEU A 337 -15.22 -2.40 -15.97
C LEU A 337 -16.20 -3.35 -15.24
N THR A 338 -17.27 -3.77 -15.91
CA THR A 338 -18.25 -4.72 -15.34
C THR A 338 -17.59 -6.08 -15.08
N ARG A 339 -16.89 -6.63 -16.08
CA ARG A 339 -16.18 -7.92 -15.94
C ARG A 339 -15.07 -7.88 -14.90
N SER A 340 -14.32 -6.78 -14.81
CA SER A 340 -13.27 -6.65 -13.81
C SER A 340 -13.85 -6.59 -12.39
N TYR A 341 -14.98 -5.88 -12.21
CA TYR A 341 -15.67 -5.75 -10.93
C TYR A 341 -16.35 -7.06 -10.48
N GLU A 342 -17.02 -7.79 -11.38
CA GLU A 342 -17.55 -9.13 -11.09
C GLU A 342 -16.44 -10.09 -10.63
N GLY A 343 -15.31 -10.08 -11.34
CA GLY A 343 -14.13 -10.85 -10.96
C GLY A 343 -13.57 -10.45 -9.60
N LEU A 344 -13.49 -9.14 -9.31
CA LEU A 344 -13.05 -8.62 -8.02
C LEU A 344 -13.93 -9.09 -6.87
N ILE A 345 -15.25 -9.07 -7.02
CA ILE A 345 -16.18 -9.57 -5.98
C ILE A 345 -15.96 -11.07 -5.75
N LYS A 346 -15.82 -11.87 -6.82
CA LYS A 346 -15.57 -13.31 -6.72
C LYS A 346 -14.25 -13.57 -5.98
N ASP A 347 -13.17 -12.92 -6.41
CA ASP A 347 -11.84 -13.07 -5.82
C ASP A 347 -11.81 -12.63 -4.34
N ARG A 348 -12.48 -11.51 -4.00
CA ARG A 348 -12.53 -11.01 -2.63
C ARG A 348 -13.26 -11.98 -1.68
N ARG A 349 -14.36 -12.59 -2.13
CA ARG A 349 -15.07 -13.61 -1.34
C ARG A 349 -14.19 -14.83 -1.06
N ILE A 350 -13.40 -15.25 -2.05
CA ILE A 350 -12.46 -16.37 -1.90
C ILE A 350 -11.38 -16.03 -0.87
N VAL A 351 -10.75 -14.86 -0.99
CA VAL A 351 -9.71 -14.42 -0.05
C VAL A 351 -10.26 -14.32 1.36
N GLN A 352 -11.46 -13.75 1.56
CA GLN A 352 -12.08 -13.65 2.88
C GLN A 352 -12.38 -15.01 3.49
N GLY A 353 -12.90 -15.95 2.69
CA GLY A 353 -13.15 -17.33 3.13
C GLY A 353 -11.85 -18.04 3.53
N GLU A 354 -10.80 -17.89 2.74
CA GLU A 354 -9.50 -18.50 3.04
C GLU A 354 -8.85 -17.88 4.28
N VAL A 355 -8.87 -16.55 4.43
CA VAL A 355 -8.34 -15.88 5.62
C VAL A 355 -9.03 -16.38 6.89
N MET A 356 -10.35 -16.56 6.85
CA MET A 356 -11.09 -17.12 7.99
C MET A 356 -10.72 -18.58 8.25
N HIS A 357 -10.55 -19.38 7.19
CA HIS A 357 -10.13 -20.78 7.31
C HIS A 357 -8.72 -20.89 7.92
N GLU A 358 -7.75 -20.15 7.39
CA GLU A 358 -6.39 -20.11 7.92
C GLU A 358 -6.33 -19.60 9.37
N TYR A 359 -7.14 -18.58 9.68
CA TYR A 359 -7.25 -18.07 11.05
C TYR A 359 -7.77 -19.13 12.01
N ASN A 360 -8.84 -19.85 11.60
CA ASN A 360 -9.43 -20.89 12.42
C ASN A 360 -8.47 -22.05 12.65
N GLU A 361 -7.81 -22.54 11.60
CA GLU A 361 -6.83 -23.64 11.68
C GLU A 361 -5.59 -23.27 12.50
N LYS A 362 -5.02 -22.07 12.31
CA LYS A 362 -3.78 -21.68 12.99
C LYS A 362 -3.99 -21.20 14.42
N PHE A 363 -5.08 -20.49 14.69
CA PHE A 363 -5.24 -19.75 15.95
C PHE A 363 -6.44 -20.20 16.78
N VAL A 364 -7.55 -20.62 16.16
CA VAL A 364 -8.79 -20.93 16.89
C VAL A 364 -8.83 -22.39 17.32
N TYR A 365 -8.78 -23.35 16.39
CA TYR A 365 -8.90 -24.77 16.70
C TYR A 365 -7.83 -25.26 17.70
N PRO A 366 -6.55 -24.87 17.60
CA PRO A 366 -5.55 -25.29 18.60
C PRO A 366 -5.85 -24.79 20.01
N ARG A 367 -6.58 -23.67 20.15
CA ARG A 367 -6.92 -23.06 21.45
C ARG A 367 -8.27 -23.56 21.99
N VAL A 368 -9.27 -23.69 21.12
CA VAL A 368 -10.64 -24.08 21.49
C VAL A 368 -10.77 -25.60 21.58
N MET A 369 -10.09 -26.32 20.70
CA MET A 369 -10.14 -27.79 20.57
C MET A 369 -8.73 -28.38 20.70
N PRO A 370 -8.02 -28.17 21.84
CA PRO A 370 -6.72 -28.77 22.03
C PRO A 370 -6.87 -30.30 22.04
N VAL A 371 -6.06 -31.00 21.26
CA VAL A 371 -6.02 -32.47 21.27
C VAL A 371 -5.51 -32.90 22.64
N ARG A 372 -6.41 -33.43 23.48
CA ARG A 372 -6.07 -34.01 24.78
C ARG A 372 -6.01 -35.53 24.64
N LYS A 373 -5.01 -36.14 25.27
CA LYS A 373 -4.94 -37.59 25.43
C LYS A 373 -5.59 -37.94 26.76
N ASP A 374 -6.59 -38.81 26.75
CA ASP A 374 -7.16 -39.35 27.97
C ASP A 374 -6.11 -40.26 28.63
N ALA A 375 -5.58 -39.82 29.76
CA ALA A 375 -4.76 -40.65 30.63
C ALA A 375 -5.68 -41.38 31.60
N CYS A 376 -5.98 -42.65 31.32
CA CYS A 376 -6.63 -43.51 32.31
C CYS A 376 -5.63 -43.75 33.45
N VAL A 377 -5.91 -43.19 34.63
CA VAL A 377 -5.19 -43.53 35.85
C VAL A 377 -5.93 -44.70 36.47
N MET A 378 -5.49 -45.92 36.14
CA MET A 378 -5.90 -47.10 36.91
C MET A 378 -5.16 -47.03 38.24
N THR A 379 -5.86 -46.80 39.34
CA THR A 379 -5.31 -47.08 40.67
C THR A 379 -5.20 -48.59 40.80
N HIS A 380 -3.98 -49.12 40.84
CA HIS A 380 -3.75 -50.53 41.12
C HIS A 380 -4.22 -50.82 42.55
N GLU A 381 -4.96 -51.91 42.77
CA GLU A 381 -5.48 -52.32 44.09
C GLU A 381 -4.39 -52.50 45.16
N ALA A 382 -3.12 -52.63 44.75
CA ALA A 382 -1.95 -52.72 45.63
C ALA A 382 -1.57 -51.41 46.33
N GLU A 383 -2.12 -50.27 45.92
CA GLU A 383 -1.90 -48.97 46.60
C GLU A 383 -2.99 -48.68 47.66
N MET A 384 -4.01 -49.54 47.77
CA MET A 384 -5.03 -49.44 48.79
C MET A 384 -4.47 -50.05 50.08
N VAL A 385 -3.88 -49.22 50.95
CA VAL A 385 -3.48 -49.65 52.31
C VAL A 385 -4.75 -50.09 53.04
N SER A 386 -4.83 -51.39 53.34
CA SER A 386 -5.91 -51.93 54.13
C SER A 386 -5.79 -51.37 55.56
N TRP A 387 -6.87 -50.82 56.11
CA TRP A 387 -6.88 -50.36 57.51
C TRP A 387 -6.79 -51.50 58.52
N ARG A 388 -6.70 -52.77 58.07
CA ARG A 388 -6.55 -53.94 58.92
C ARG A 388 -5.10 -54.21 59.32
N ASP A 389 -4.13 -53.51 58.72
CA ASP A 389 -2.71 -53.69 59.01
C ASP A 389 -2.16 -52.63 60.01
N GLN A 390 -3.03 -52.02 60.83
CA GLN A 390 -2.64 -51.15 61.96
C GLN A 390 -2.87 -51.80 63.32
#